data_AF-A0AAN6EGP6-F1
#
_entry.id   AF-A0AAN6EGP6-F1
#
_cell.length_a   1.000
_cell.length_b   1.000
_cell.length_c   1.000
_cell.angle_alpha   90.00
_cell.angle_beta   90.00
_cell.angle_gamma   90.00
#
_symmetry.space_group_name_H-M   'P 1'
#
loop_
_entity.id
_entity.type
_entity.pdbx_description
1 polymer ?
#
loop_
_entity_poly.entity_id
_entity_poly.type
_entity_poly.pdbx_seq_one_letter_code
_entity_poly.pdbx_strand_id
1 'polypeptide(L)' 'IVGKRTRVKVDGSRTIKVYLDSKDATSLEYKLDTFSAVYKRLTGKDVVFEFPAEQAF' A
#
# COMPACT_ATOMS: atom_id res chain seq x y z
N ILE A 1 5.90 -1.84 8.28
CA ILE A 1 4.52 -1.38 7.99
C ILE A 1 4.08 -0.52 9.16
N VAL A 2 3.85 0.77 8.91
CA VAL A 2 3.46 1.76 9.92
C VAL A 2 1.94 1.79 10.09
N GLY A 3 1.20 1.50 9.03
CA GLY A 3 -0.27 1.45 9.09
C GLY A 3 -0.87 0.64 7.96
N LYS A 4 -2.13 0.23 8.13
CA LYS A 4 -2.91 -0.47 7.12
C LYS A 4 -4.36 0.02 7.16
N ARG A 5 -4.91 0.38 6.01
CA ARG A 5 -6.31 0.79 5.86
C ARG A 5 -6.94 0.04 4.69
N THR A 6 -8.09 -0.58 4.93
CA THR A 6 -8.87 -1.19 3.85
C THR A 6 -9.97 -0.20 3.44
N ARG A 7 -9.93 0.26 2.20
CA ARG A 7 -11.03 1.01 1.58
C ARG A 7 -11.97 0.02 0.93
N VAL A 8 -13.24 0.06 1.32
CA VAL A 8 -14.32 -0.68 0.66
C VAL A 8 -15.12 0.34 -0.14
N LYS A 9 -15.25 0.13 -1.45
CA LYS A 9 -16.09 0.95 -2.32
C LYS A 9 -17.53 0.44 -2.29
N VAL A 10 -18.46 1.29 -2.76
CA VAL A 10 -19.90 0.98 -2.82
C VAL A 10 -20.18 -0.21 -3.76
N ASP A 11 -19.34 -0.41 -4.77
CA ASP A 11 -19.37 -1.57 -5.67
C ASP A 11 -18.88 -2.89 -5.03
N GLY A 12 -18.50 -2.87 -3.74
CA GLY A 12 -18.00 -4.02 -3.00
C GLY A 12 -16.50 -4.30 -3.20
N SER A 13 -15.83 -3.59 -4.10
CA SER A 13 -14.39 -3.73 -4.32
C SER A 13 -13.60 -3.25 -3.10
N ARG A 14 -12.54 -3.98 -2.77
CA ARG A 14 -11.69 -3.72 -1.60
C ARG A 14 -10.29 -3.37 -2.06
N THR A 15 -9.82 -2.19 -1.70
CA THR A 15 -8.45 -1.76 -1.93
C THR A 15 -7.75 -1.57 -0.59
N ILE A 16 -6.61 -2.24 -0.40
CA ILE A 16 -5.84 -2.13 0.83
C ILE A 16 -4.74 -1.09 0.61
N LYS A 17 -4.74 -0.03 1.42
CA LYS A 17 -3.64 0.92 1.53
C LYS A 17 -2.71 0.49 2.66
N VAL A 18 -1.44 0.28 2.35
CA VAL A 18 -0.39 -0.06 3.30
C VAL A 18 0.56 1.11 3.39
N TYR A 19 0.69 1.65 4.60
CA TYR A 19 1.61 2.74 4.90
C TYR A 19 2.96 2.17 5.33
N LEU A 20 4.01 2.50 4.59
CA LEU A 20 5.39 2.12 4.88
C LEU A 20 6.10 3.22 5.67
N ASP A 21 7.23 2.91 6.31
CA ASP A 21 8.02 3.91 7.02
C ASP A 21 8.75 4.80 5.99
N SER A 22 8.71 6.12 6.17
CA SER A 22 9.38 7.08 5.29
C SER A 22 10.90 6.89 5.28
N LYS A 23 11.47 6.31 6.34
CA LYS A 23 12.91 5.97 6.41
C LYS A 23 13.35 4.96 5.36
N ASP A 24 12.45 4.07 4.94
CA ASP A 24 12.76 3.00 3.99
C ASP A 24 12.49 3.41 2.53
N ALA A 25 12.04 4.65 2.30
CA ALA A 25 11.56 5.12 0.99
C ALA A 25 12.56 4.88 -0.14
N THR A 26 13.81 5.33 0.02
CA THR A 26 14.86 5.22 -1.01
C THR A 26 15.14 3.78 -1.42
N SER A 27 14.97 2.82 -0.51
CA SER A 27 15.29 1.41 -0.75
C SER A 27 14.11 0.58 -1.29
N LEU A 28 12.87 1.06 -1.08
CA LEU A 28 11.66 0.31 -1.39
C LEU A 28 10.85 0.91 -2.55
N GLU A 29 11.07 2.17 -2.92
CA GLU A 29 10.29 2.88 -3.93
C GLU A 29 10.23 2.13 -5.27
N TYR A 30 11.36 1.63 -5.77
CA TYR A 30 11.40 0.85 -7.02
C TYR A 30 10.75 -0.55 -6.92
N LYS A 31 10.47 -1.05 -5.70
CA LYS A 31 9.88 -2.38 -5.48
C LYS A 31 8.36 -2.32 -5.32
N LEU A 32 7.77 -1.16 -5.08
CA LEU A 32 6.35 -1.02 -4.73
C LEU A 32 5.42 -1.57 -5.81
N ASP A 33 5.73 -1.28 -7.08
CA ASP A 33 4.97 -1.80 -8.23
C ASP A 33 5.03 -3.33 -8.29
N THR A 34 6.20 -3.90 -8.01
CA THR A 34 6.37 -5.36 -8.00
C THR A 34 5.58 -5.99 -6.84
N PHE A 35 5.59 -5.38 -5.66
CA PHE A 35 4.83 -5.88 -4.50
C PHE A 35 3.33 -5.86 -4.75
N SER A 36 2.79 -4.79 -5.36
CA SER A 36 1.37 -4.72 -5.70
C SER A 36 0.97 -5.79 -6.73
N ALA A 37 1.78 -5.99 -7.78
CA ALA A 37 1.55 -6.99 -8.81
C ALA A 37 1.59 -8.42 -8.27
N VAL A 38 2.59 -8.75 -7.44
CA VAL A 38 2.74 -10.07 -6.81
C VAL A 38 1.60 -10.34 -5.83
N TYR A 39 1.22 -9.36 -5.00
CA TYR A 39 0.14 -9.53 -4.04
C TYR A 39 -1.20 -9.74 -4.75
N LYS A 40 -1.46 -9.01 -5.84
CA LYS A 40 -2.64 -9.20 -6.68
C LYS A 40 -2.64 -10.58 -7.33
N ARG A 41 -1.50 -11.04 -7.84
CA ARG A 41 -1.39 -12.38 -8.46
C ARG A 41 -1.59 -13.52 -7.48
N LEU A 42 -1.08 -13.41 -6.25
CA LEU A 42 -1.15 -14.47 -5.24
C LEU A 42 -2.48 -14.49 -4.47
N THR A 43 -3.09 -13.33 -4.23
CA THR A 43 -4.26 -13.21 -3.33
C THR A 43 -5.52 -12.66 -4.01
N GLY A 44 -5.41 -12.15 -5.23
CA GLY A 44 -6.52 -11.49 -5.94
C GLY A 44 -6.92 -10.14 -5.35
N LYS A 45 -6.19 -9.60 -4.36
CA LYS A 45 -6.53 -8.34 -3.69
C LYS A 45 -5.69 -7.20 -4.22
N ASP A 46 -6.33 -6.07 -4.49
CA ASP A 46 -5.65 -4.84 -4.85
C ASP A 46 -5.03 -4.18 -3.61
N VAL A 47 -3.72 -3.96 -3.66
CA VAL A 47 -2.95 -3.32 -2.60
C VAL A 47 -2.15 -2.15 -3.18
N VAL A 48 -2.16 -1.03 -2.46
CA VAL A 48 -1.39 0.16 -2.78
C VAL A 48 -0.46 0.45 -1.62
N PHE A 49 0.82 0.59 -1.91
CA PHE A 49 1.85 0.95 -0.94
C PHE A 49 2.15 2.44 -1.06
N GLU A 50 2.03 3.18 0.03
CA GLU A 50 2.29 4.61 0.09
C GLU A 50 3.14 4.92 1.32
N PHE A 51 4.00 5.92 1.23
CA PHE A 51 4.63 6.50 2.41
C PHE A 51 3.67 7.55 2.99
N PRO A 52 3.41 7.57 4.30
CA PRO A 52 2.63 8.62 4.90
C PRO A 52 3.37 9.95 4.65
N ALA A 53 2.68 10.92 4.05
CA ALA A 53 3.15 12.29 4.11
C ALA A 53 3.26 12.63 5.59
N GLU A 54 4.42 13.14 6.00
CA GLU A 54 4.70 13.55 7.36
C GLU A 54 3.49 14.34 7.86
N GLN A 55 2.76 13.74 8.80
CA GLN A 55 1.47 14.27 9.23
C GLN A 55 1.81 15.50 10.07
N ALA A 56 1.92 16.65 9.41
CA ALA A 56 2.03 17.94 10.07
C ALA A 56 0.75 18.12 10.88
N PHE A 57 0.90 18.01 12.20
CA PHE A 57 -0.12 18.34 13.18
C PHE A 57 -0.21 19.86 13.35
#